data_AF-A0A3G3GXH2-F1
#
_entry.id   AF-A0A3G3GXH2-F1
#
_cell.length_a   1.000
_cell.length_b   1.000
_cell.length_c   1.000
_cell.angle_alpha   90.00
_cell.angle_beta   90.00
_cell.angle_gamma   90.00
#
_symmetry.space_group_name_H-M   'P 1'
#
loop_
_entity.id
_entity.type
_entity.pdbx_description
1 polymer ?
#
loop_
_entity_poly.entity_id
_entity_poly.type
_entity_poly.pdbx_seq_one_letter_code
_entity_poly.pdbx_strand_id
1 'polypeptide(L)' 'MATTSTLSNIQLELLRVYSRHVSDEDMVAIQKMLATYFSEKAIHLADEVWDKNGWKAEDTAAFLKEHNRQSKAS' A
#
# COMPACT_ATOMS: atom_id res chain seq x y z
N MET A 1 5.18 -29.49 -6.89
CA MET A 1 6.59 -29.06 -6.75
C MET A 1 6.60 -27.83 -5.87
N ALA A 2 7.29 -27.87 -4.73
CA ALA A 2 7.38 -26.73 -3.82
C ALA A 2 8.37 -25.72 -4.40
N THR A 3 7.88 -24.53 -4.76
CA THR A 3 8.71 -23.43 -5.23
C THR A 3 9.50 -22.88 -4.05
N THR A 4 10.80 -23.15 -4.01
CA THR A 4 11.72 -22.43 -3.11
C THR A 4 11.82 -20.99 -3.63
N SER A 5 10.88 -20.12 -3.23
CA SER A 5 10.96 -18.70 -3.55
C SER A 5 12.18 -18.12 -2.85
N THR A 6 13.19 -17.73 -3.61
CA THR A 6 14.32 -16.96 -3.07
C THR A 6 13.77 -15.66 -2.52
N LEU A 7 13.95 -15.45 -1.22
CA LEU A 7 13.55 -14.22 -0.54
C LEU A 7 14.19 -13.01 -1.24
N SER A 8 13.43 -11.93 -1.39
CA SER A 8 13.96 -10.67 -1.90
C SER A 8 14.96 -10.06 -0.93
N ASN A 9 15.82 -9.16 -1.43
CA ASN A 9 16.85 -8.51 -0.63
C ASN A 9 16.27 -7.85 0.63
N ILE A 10 15.12 -7.18 0.52
CA ILE A 10 14.48 -6.54 1.68
C ILE A 10 13.94 -7.57 2.68
N GLN A 11 13.42 -8.70 2.22
CA GLN A 11 12.97 -9.79 3.11
C GLN A 11 14.16 -10.39 3.87
N LEU A 12 15.31 -10.56 3.22
CA LEU A 12 16.54 -11.05 3.87
C LEU A 12 17.08 -10.07 4.91
N GLU A 13 17.08 -8.76 4.61
CA GLU A 13 17.52 -7.75 5.57
C GLU A 13 16.59 -7.64 6.78
N LEU A 14 15.28 -7.71 6.58
CA LEU A 14 14.32 -7.75 7.70
C LEU A 14 14.57 -8.96 8.60
N LEU A 15 14.83 -10.14 8.05
CA LEU A 15 15.18 -11.32 8.84
C LEU A 15 16.47 -11.14 9.66
N ARG A 16 17.50 -10.48 9.08
CA ARG A 16 18.76 -10.16 9.79
C ARG A 16 18.56 -9.15 10.91
N VAL A 17 17.62 -8.22 10.76
CA VAL A 17 17.26 -7.26 11.81
C VAL A 17 16.50 -7.99 12.92
N TYR A 18 15.49 -8.78 12.57
CA TYR A 18 14.66 -9.51 13.55
C TYR A 18 15.44 -10.58 14.33
N SER A 19 16.51 -11.15 13.75
CA SER A 19 17.36 -12.11 14.46
C SER A 19 18.14 -11.51 15.65
N ARG A 20 18.09 -10.19 15.87
CA ARG A 20 18.82 -9.49 16.94
C ARG A 20 17.98 -9.24 18.21
N HIS A 21 16.91 -10.02 18.44
CA HIS A 21 15.97 -9.80 19.54
C HIS A 21 15.34 -8.40 19.52
N VAL A 22 14.62 -8.10 18.45
CA VAL A 22 13.77 -6.92 18.36
C VAL A 22 12.62 -7.07 19.36
N SER A 23 12.34 -6.03 20.14
CA SER A 23 11.19 -6.05 21.06
C SER A 23 9.88 -6.07 20.27
N ASP A 24 8.80 -6.58 20.86
CA ASP A 24 7.48 -6.55 20.21
C ASP A 24 7.03 -5.11 19.87
N GLU A 25 7.42 -4.15 20.71
CA GLU A 25 7.16 -2.71 20.49
C GLU A 25 7.87 -2.20 19.23
N ASP A 26 9.15 -2.50 19.08
CA ASP A 26 9.94 -2.13 17.90
C ASP A 26 9.44 -2.84 16.64
N MET A 27 9.00 -4.10 16.76
CA MET A 27 8.42 -4.84 15.64
C MET A 27 7.15 -4.13 15.13
N VAL A 28 6.26 -3.72 16.03
CA VAL A 28 5.06 -2.96 15.67
C VAL A 28 5.43 -1.60 15.07
N ALA A 29 6.45 -0.92 15.59
CA ALA A 29 6.93 0.35 15.05
C ALA A 29 7.44 0.20 13.60
N ILE A 30 8.23 -0.85 13.32
CA ILE A 30 8.73 -1.16 11.97
C ILE A 30 7.56 -1.47 11.02
N GLN A 31 6.56 -2.25 11.47
CA GLN A 31 5.38 -2.55 10.66
C GLN A 31 4.61 -1.27 10.29
N LYS A 32 4.42 -0.37 11.27
CA LYS A 32 3.76 0.93 11.04
C LYS A 32 4.56 1.79 10.07
N MET A 33 5.89 1.85 10.22
CA MET A 33 6.75 2.60 9.30
C MET A 33 6.60 2.12 7.84
N LEU A 34 6.58 0.80 7.63
CA LEU A 34 6.34 0.23 6.31
C LEU A 34 4.94 0.55 5.77
N ALA A 35 3.90 0.41 6.62
CA ALA A 35 2.53 0.72 6.24
C ALA A 35 2.37 2.21 5.83
N THR A 36 2.96 3.12 6.60
CA THR A 36 2.99 4.55 6.28
C THR A 36 3.66 4.81 4.94
N TYR A 37 4.86 4.27 4.72
CA TYR A 37 5.59 4.45 3.46
C TYR A 37 4.79 3.99 2.23
N PHE A 38 4.17 2.80 2.30
CA PHE A 38 3.35 2.31 1.20
C PHE A 38 2.06 3.09 1.01
N SER A 39 1.47 3.62 2.09
CA SER A 39 0.26 4.45 2.01
C SER A 39 0.56 5.80 1.35
N GLU A 40 1.64 6.46 1.74
CA GLU A 40 2.12 7.70 1.11
C GLU A 40 2.43 7.49 -0.37
N LYS A 41 3.14 6.41 -0.69
CA LYS A 41 3.43 6.04 -2.08
C LYS A 41 2.15 5.81 -2.89
N ALA A 42 1.16 5.13 -2.31
CA ALA A 42 -0.11 4.87 -2.98
C ALA A 42 -0.88 6.17 -3.25
N ILE A 43 -0.89 7.10 -2.29
CA ILE A 43 -1.50 8.43 -2.44
C ILE A 43 -0.81 9.20 -3.57
N HIS A 44 0.52 9.27 -3.56
CA HIS A 44 1.27 9.96 -4.61
C HIS A 44 1.00 9.39 -6.01
N LEU A 45 0.95 8.06 -6.14
CA LEU A 45 0.59 7.45 -7.42
C LEU A 45 -0.86 7.75 -7.83
N ALA A 46 -1.78 7.82 -6.88
CA ALA A 46 -3.16 8.21 -7.16
C ALA A 46 -3.24 9.67 -7.65
N ASP A 47 -2.51 10.57 -7.00
CA ASP A 47 -2.40 11.99 -7.39
C ASP A 47 -1.78 12.13 -8.79
N GLU A 48 -0.70 11.40 -9.09
CA GLU A 48 -0.08 11.39 -10.43
C GLU A 48 -1.06 10.94 -11.53
N VAL A 49 -1.84 9.90 -11.25
CA VAL A 49 -2.88 9.42 -12.17
C VAL A 49 -4.00 10.46 -12.29
N TRP A 50 -4.39 11.09 -11.20
CA TRP A 50 -5.41 12.14 -11.16
C TRP A 50 -5.02 13.32 -12.05
N ASP A 51 -3.80 13.83 -11.87
CA ASP A 51 -3.25 14.95 -12.63
C ASP A 51 -3.08 14.60 -14.10
N LYS A 52 -2.56 13.40 -14.41
CA LYS A 52 -2.36 12.95 -15.80
C LYS A 52 -3.67 12.88 -16.59
N ASN A 53 -4.77 12.50 -15.94
CA ASN A 53 -6.09 12.46 -16.57
C ASN A 53 -6.81 13.81 -16.56
N GLY A 54 -6.22 14.84 -15.93
CA GLY A 54 -6.82 16.17 -15.83
C GLY A 54 -8.11 16.18 -15.05
N TRP A 55 -8.30 15.23 -14.13
CA TRP A 55 -9.52 15.11 -13.34
C TRP A 55 -9.65 16.32 -12.41
N LYS A 56 -10.88 16.79 -12.25
CA LYS A 56 -11.22 17.91 -11.38
C LYS A 56 -12.13 17.46 -10.26
N ALA A 57 -12.37 18.36 -9.29
CA ALA A 57 -13.27 18.09 -8.18
C ALA A 57 -14.68 17.68 -8.64
N GLU A 58 -15.12 18.11 -9.82
CA GLU A 58 -16.39 17.69 -10.41
C GLU A 58 -16.39 16.21 -10.84
N ASP A 59 -15.23 15.65 -11.23
CA ASP A 59 -15.09 14.24 -11.60
C ASP A 59 -15.18 13.31 -10.39
N THR A 60 -14.86 13.81 -9.19
CA THR A 60 -15.06 13.09 -7.92
C THR A 60 -16.52 12.67 -7.73
N ALA A 61 -17.48 13.50 -8.16
CA ALA A 61 -18.90 13.17 -8.11
C ALA A 61 -19.28 12.04 -9.08
N ALA A 62 -18.60 11.96 -10.23
CA ALA A 62 -18.78 10.87 -11.20
C ALA A 62 -18.26 9.54 -10.65
N PHE A 63 -17.08 9.54 -10.00
CA PHE A 63 -16.52 8.35 -9.34
C PHE A 63 -17.40 7.84 -8.20
N LEU A 64 -17.91 8.73 -7.33
CA LEU A 64 -18.85 8.35 -6.26
C LEU A 64 -20.14 7.74 -6.82
N LYS A 65 -20.67 8.32 -7.89
CA LYS A 65 -21.90 7.84 -8.53
C LYS A 65 -21.73 6.45 -9.14
N GLU A 66 -20.60 6.19 -9.79
CA GLU A 66 -20.31 4.88 -10.37
C GLU A 66 -20.17 3.80 -9.30
N HIS A 67 -19.45 4.06 -8.20
CA HIS A 67 -19.36 3.14 -7.06
C HIS A 67 -20.75 2.79 -6.49
N ASN A 68 -21.61 3.79 -6.33
CA ASN A 68 -22.99 3.60 -5.83
C ASN A 68 -23.88 2.83 -6.81
N ARG A 69 -23.62 2.90 -8.12
CA ARG A 69 -24.35 2.13 -9.14
C ARG A 69 -23.99 0.65 -9.06
N GLN A 70 -22.70 0.35 -8.92
CA GLN A 70 -22.20 -1.03 -8.79
C GLN A 70 -22.67 -1.67 -7.47
N SER A 71 -22.66 -0.92 -6.36
CA SER A 71 -23.15 -1.41 -5.07
C SER A 71 -24.66 -1.70 -5.03
N LYS A 72 -25.47 -1.00 -5.82
CA LYS A 72 -26.94 -1.23 -5.89
C LYS A 72 -27.34 -2.34 -6.87
N ALA A 73 -26.43 -2.78 -7.73
CA ALA A 73 -26.66 -3.80 -8.73
C ALA A 73 -26.23 -5.21 -8.26
N SER A 74 -25.83 -5.36 -6.99
CA SER A 74 -25.38 -6.62 -6.38
C SER A 74 -26.22 -7.03 -5.18
#